data_AF-A0A2M8ANX7-F1
#
_entry.id   AF-A0A2M8ANX7-F1
#
_cell.length_a   1.000
_cell.length_b   1.000
_cell.length_c   1.000
_cell.angle_alpha   90.00
_cell.angle_beta   90.00
_cell.angle_gamma   90.00
#
_symmetry.space_group_name_H-M   'P 1'
#
loop_
_entity.id
_entity.type
_entity.pdbx_description
1 polymer ?
#
loop_
_entity_poly.entity_id
_entity_poly.type
_entity_poly.pdbx_seq_one_letter_code
_entity_poly.pdbx_strand_id
1 'polypeptide(L)'
;MIKCLECGFESSRLQWTHFKYNCTGKFNNGREYMAAYPRAKVVSEELAKKTAVTLETLINKWGKEEGEKRWQVYKEKQAKSNTFEYKKEKHGWTKNQFDDYNKSRAVTLSNMIERHGEEQGLVKWQDYCDRQAFTNTLDYFVEREGSREKGLEIWLAINQEKSKVQDPKYIMQKYNVSFDEALEILSAQRTASFISQSEKDFVDWLEKELGYEFKYTYKTRQFCKWSDKLNQPVFYDIVDPYLKICIEFNGDYWHCRPKDWFSRRKEIHPYFNKTPEEIWRHDIKKRKIMKKLGYRYIIIWWSDWKNGLHNILSEIKI
;
A
#
# COMPACT_ATOMS: atom_id res chain seq x y z
N MET A 1 8.45 41.65 1.09
CA MET A 1 9.05 41.73 -0.27
C MET A 1 10.23 40.76 -0.36
N ILE A 2 10.78 40.50 -1.54
CA ILE A 2 11.99 39.71 -1.74
C ILE A 2 13.10 40.61 -2.31
N LYS A 3 14.36 40.23 -2.06
CA LYS A 3 15.53 41.01 -2.46
C LYS A 3 16.37 40.25 -3.48
N CYS A 4 16.76 40.93 -4.56
CA CYS A 4 17.72 40.42 -5.53
C CYS A 4 19.12 40.39 -4.89
N LEU A 5 19.79 39.23 -4.92
CA LEU A 5 21.11 39.04 -4.29
C LEU A 5 22.26 39.64 -5.11
N GLU A 6 22.02 40.01 -6.37
CA GLU A 6 23.04 40.63 -7.24
C GLU A 6 23.05 42.16 -7.09
N CYS A 7 21.90 42.81 -7.20
CA CYS A 7 21.81 44.29 -7.22
C CYS A 7 21.04 44.89 -6.03
N GLY A 8 20.54 44.05 -5.11
CA GLY A 8 19.80 44.51 -3.93
C GLY A 8 18.39 45.02 -4.18
N PHE A 9 17.89 45.01 -5.43
CA PHE A 9 16.53 45.45 -5.77
C PHE A 9 15.46 44.66 -5.01
N GLU A 10 14.47 45.37 -4.46
CA GLU A 10 13.38 44.77 -3.69
C GLU A 10 12.05 44.87 -4.44
N SER A 11 11.35 43.74 -4.55
CA SER A 11 10.04 43.64 -5.20
C SER A 11 9.24 42.47 -4.63
N SER A 12 7.94 42.40 -4.91
CA SER A 12 7.15 41.19 -4.66
C SER A 12 7.45 40.06 -5.66
N ARG A 13 8.02 40.40 -6.83
CA ARG A 13 8.40 39.45 -7.88
C ARG A 13 9.61 39.96 -8.68
N LEU A 14 10.63 39.12 -8.82
CA LEU A 14 11.73 39.34 -9.74
C LEU A 14 11.38 38.71 -11.10
N GLN A 15 11.03 39.54 -12.07
CA GLN A 15 10.68 39.09 -13.43
C GLN A 15 11.93 38.91 -14.31
N TRP A 16 11.78 38.21 -15.43
CA TRP A 16 12.87 38.04 -16.40
C TRP A 16 13.42 39.40 -16.92
N THR A 17 12.56 40.41 -17.04
CA THR A 17 12.95 41.78 -17.39
C THR A 17 13.90 42.39 -16.36
N HIS A 18 13.70 42.09 -15.07
CA HIS A 18 14.62 42.52 -14.04
C HIS A 18 15.99 41.88 -14.25
N PHE A 19 16.06 40.55 -14.39
CA PHE A 19 17.33 39.85 -14.57
C PHE A 19 18.07 40.30 -15.84
N LYS A 20 17.35 40.42 -16.95
CA LYS A 20 17.93 40.71 -18.27
C LYS A 20 18.31 42.18 -18.47
N TYR A 21 17.53 43.13 -17.94
CA TYR A 21 17.69 44.55 -18.27
C TYR A 21 17.91 45.46 -17.07
N ASN A 22 17.36 45.13 -15.89
CA ASN A 22 17.36 46.03 -14.71
C ASN A 22 18.25 45.54 -13.57
N CYS A 23 19.07 44.51 -13.80
CA CYS A 23 20.02 43.94 -12.86
C CYS A 23 21.43 44.08 -13.46
N THR A 24 22.30 43.09 -13.26
CA THR A 24 23.66 43.06 -13.82
C THR A 24 23.72 42.54 -15.26
N GLY A 25 22.60 42.04 -15.81
CA GLY A 25 22.54 41.38 -17.12
C GLY A 25 23.15 39.97 -17.12
N LYS A 26 23.67 39.49 -15.98
CA LYS A 26 24.31 38.18 -15.83
C LYS A 26 23.37 37.00 -16.03
N PHE A 27 22.07 37.19 -15.80
CA PHE A 27 21.06 36.14 -15.90
C PHE A 27 19.96 36.55 -16.88
N ASN A 28 19.55 35.63 -17.74
CA ASN A 28 18.45 35.89 -18.69
C ASN A 28 17.07 35.70 -18.05
N ASN A 29 17.00 34.91 -16.97
CA ASN A 29 15.75 34.51 -16.35
C ASN A 29 15.97 34.05 -14.90
N GLY A 30 14.87 33.85 -14.18
CA GLY A 30 14.91 33.41 -12.79
C GLY A 30 15.48 32.00 -12.58
N ARG A 31 15.47 31.13 -13.60
CA ARG A 31 16.02 29.76 -13.49
C ARG A 31 17.54 29.78 -13.40
N GLU A 32 18.20 30.56 -14.26
CA GLU A 32 19.65 30.79 -14.20
C GLU A 32 20.04 31.46 -12.87
N TYR A 33 19.27 32.45 -12.43
CA TYR A 33 19.48 33.09 -11.14
C TYR A 33 19.37 32.11 -9.97
N MET A 34 18.35 31.24 -9.93
CA MET A 34 18.21 30.23 -8.88
C MET A 34 19.25 29.11 -8.98
N ALA A 35 19.81 28.84 -10.16
CA ALA A 35 20.94 27.92 -10.29
C ALA A 35 22.21 28.47 -9.61
N ALA A 36 22.46 29.79 -9.74
CA ALA A 36 23.54 30.46 -9.04
C ALA A 36 23.25 30.70 -7.54
N TYR A 37 21.97 30.89 -7.19
CA TYR A 37 21.51 31.11 -5.82
C TYR A 37 20.36 30.16 -5.44
N PRO A 38 20.67 28.89 -5.09
CA PRO A 38 19.64 27.85 -4.88
C PRO A 38 18.60 28.17 -3.79
N ARG A 39 18.94 29.02 -2.81
CA ARG A 39 18.03 29.44 -1.73
C ARG A 39 17.27 30.74 -2.04
N ALA A 40 17.53 31.39 -3.17
CA ALA A 40 16.88 32.65 -3.51
C ALA A 40 15.43 32.43 -3.98
N LYS A 41 14.52 33.27 -3.49
CA LYS A 41 13.13 33.30 -3.94
C LYS A 41 12.95 34.37 -5.02
N VAL A 42 12.23 34.05 -6.09
CA VAL A 42 11.91 34.98 -7.19
C VAL A 42 10.48 35.54 -7.11
N VAL A 43 9.65 35.02 -6.20
CA VAL A 43 8.32 35.55 -5.86
C VAL A 43 8.19 35.53 -4.34
N SER A 44 7.59 36.58 -3.75
CA SER A 44 7.25 36.58 -2.32
C SER A 44 6.18 35.54 -2.00
N GLU A 45 6.18 35.01 -0.78
CA GLU A 45 5.20 33.99 -0.36
C GLU A 45 3.77 34.49 -0.42
N GLU A 46 3.54 35.74 -0.02
CA GLU A 46 2.23 36.39 -0.09
C GLU A 46 1.71 36.48 -1.53
N LEU A 47 2.56 36.93 -2.47
CA LEU A 47 2.17 37.01 -3.87
C LEU A 47 1.99 35.63 -4.48
N ALA A 48 2.82 34.66 -4.10
CA ALA A 48 2.68 33.27 -4.54
C ALA A 48 1.33 32.68 -4.09
N LYS A 49 0.92 32.88 -2.82
CA LYS A 49 -0.39 32.46 -2.31
C LYS A 49 -1.53 33.15 -3.06
N LYS A 50 -1.46 34.47 -3.25
CA LYS A 50 -2.52 35.26 -3.93
C LYS A 50 -2.69 34.91 -5.41
N THR A 51 -1.61 34.47 -6.07
CA THR A 51 -1.61 34.16 -7.52
C THR A 51 -1.69 32.66 -7.82
N ALA A 52 -1.67 31.80 -6.80
CA ALA A 52 -1.89 30.37 -6.96
C ALA A 52 -3.26 30.12 -7.58
N VAL A 53 -3.33 29.21 -8.56
CA VAL A 53 -4.59 28.78 -9.15
C VAL A 53 -5.21 27.75 -8.23
N THR A 54 -6.12 28.18 -7.36
CA THR A 54 -6.92 27.34 -6.46
C THR A 54 -8.40 27.56 -6.75
N LEU A 55 -9.26 26.64 -6.32
CA LEU A 55 -10.71 26.83 -6.43
C LEU A 55 -11.13 28.15 -5.76
N GLU A 56 -10.65 28.38 -4.53
CA GLU A 56 -10.97 29.56 -3.75
C GLU A 56 -10.51 30.87 -4.43
N THR A 57 -9.28 30.92 -4.95
CA THR A 57 -8.79 32.12 -5.65
C THR A 57 -9.56 32.40 -6.94
N LEU A 58 -10.02 31.36 -7.65
CA LEU A 58 -10.87 31.52 -8.82
C LEU A 58 -12.28 31.99 -8.44
N ILE A 59 -12.87 31.46 -7.37
CA ILE A 59 -14.16 31.92 -6.83
C ILE A 59 -14.06 33.38 -6.37
N ASN A 60 -13.02 33.73 -5.63
CA ASN A 60 -12.83 35.10 -5.14
C ASN A 60 -12.65 36.10 -6.29
N LYS A 61 -12.09 35.66 -7.43
CA LYS A 61 -11.83 36.52 -8.58
C LYS A 61 -13.02 36.64 -9.54
N TRP A 62 -13.80 35.58 -9.73
CA TRP A 62 -14.81 35.49 -10.79
C TRP A 62 -16.22 35.17 -10.28
N GLY A 63 -16.41 35.04 -8.96
CA GLY A 63 -17.65 34.58 -8.36
C GLY A 63 -17.74 33.05 -8.31
N LYS A 64 -18.70 32.54 -7.53
CA LYS A 64 -18.84 31.10 -7.25
C LYS A 64 -19.02 30.26 -8.52
N GLU A 65 -20.03 30.57 -9.33
CA GLU A 65 -20.40 29.79 -10.51
C GLU A 65 -19.29 29.77 -11.57
N GLU A 66 -18.84 30.95 -12.01
CA GLU A 66 -17.79 31.07 -13.04
C GLU A 66 -16.42 30.61 -12.51
N GLY A 67 -16.12 30.83 -11.23
CA GLY A 67 -14.91 30.33 -10.56
C GLY A 67 -14.85 28.80 -10.53
N GLU A 68 -15.95 28.14 -10.15
CA GLU A 68 -16.07 26.67 -10.17
C GLU A 68 -15.92 26.12 -11.59
N LYS A 69 -16.55 26.74 -12.59
CA LYS A 69 -16.42 26.35 -14.00
C LYS A 69 -14.96 26.43 -14.47
N ARG A 70 -14.27 27.53 -14.18
CA ARG A 70 -12.84 27.71 -14.52
C ARG A 70 -11.95 26.70 -13.81
N TRP A 71 -12.27 26.36 -12.57
CA TRP A 71 -11.55 25.33 -11.83
C TRP A 71 -11.68 23.96 -12.49
N GLN A 72 -12.88 23.58 -12.95
CA GLN A 72 -13.07 22.31 -13.68
C GLN A 72 -12.26 22.29 -14.97
N VAL A 73 -12.33 23.34 -15.78
CA VAL A 73 -11.53 23.45 -17.02
C VAL A 73 -10.02 23.36 -16.73
N TYR A 74 -9.56 23.99 -15.65
CA TYR A 74 -8.16 23.90 -15.23
C TYR A 74 -7.76 22.47 -14.86
N LYS A 75 -8.59 21.76 -14.08
CA LYS A 75 -8.36 20.35 -13.71
C LYS A 75 -8.33 19.44 -14.92
N GLU A 76 -9.26 19.59 -15.86
CA GLU A 76 -9.32 18.81 -17.09
C GLU A 76 -8.07 18.99 -17.95
N LYS A 77 -7.62 20.24 -18.11
CA LYS A 77 -6.38 20.55 -18.83
C LYS A 77 -5.16 19.92 -18.15
N GLN A 78 -5.08 20.02 -16.82
CA GLN A 78 -4.00 19.40 -16.05
C GLN A 78 -4.01 17.87 -16.20
N ALA A 79 -5.17 17.23 -16.05
CA ALA A 79 -5.32 15.78 -16.22
C ALA A 79 -4.86 15.34 -17.62
N LYS A 80 -5.37 15.99 -18.67
CA LYS A 80 -4.96 15.72 -20.06
C LYS A 80 -3.46 15.92 -20.27
N SER A 81 -2.88 17.01 -19.77
CA SER A 81 -1.47 17.33 -19.99
C SER A 81 -0.48 16.38 -19.30
N ASN A 82 -0.96 15.60 -18.33
CA ASN A 82 -0.18 14.62 -17.59
C ASN A 82 -0.31 13.19 -18.15
N THR A 83 -1.11 12.97 -19.20
CA THR A 83 -1.19 11.64 -19.83
C THR A 83 0.00 11.38 -20.73
N PHE A 84 0.28 10.10 -20.97
CA PHE A 84 1.35 9.69 -21.88
C PHE A 84 1.09 10.17 -23.31
N GLU A 85 -0.16 10.06 -23.77
CA GLU A 85 -0.60 10.44 -25.12
C GLU A 85 -0.28 11.91 -25.39
N TYR A 86 -0.61 12.79 -24.44
CA TYR A 86 -0.32 14.21 -24.57
C TYR A 86 1.20 14.48 -24.63
N LYS A 87 1.99 13.84 -23.75
CA LYS A 87 3.44 14.02 -23.74
C LYS A 87 4.11 13.47 -25.00
N LYS A 88 3.62 12.35 -25.53
CA LYS A 88 4.06 11.79 -26.80
C LYS A 88 3.75 12.74 -27.95
N GLU A 89 2.52 13.23 -28.06
CA GLU A 89 2.10 14.13 -29.14
C GLU A 89 2.83 15.47 -29.10
N LYS A 90 2.96 16.10 -27.92
CA LYS A 90 3.52 17.45 -27.79
C LYS A 90 5.03 17.52 -27.63
N HIS A 91 5.65 16.48 -27.07
CA HIS A 91 7.08 16.48 -26.75
C HIS A 91 7.85 15.31 -27.35
N GLY A 92 7.19 14.42 -28.12
CA GLY A 92 7.85 13.25 -28.72
C GLY A 92 8.31 12.21 -27.71
N TRP A 93 7.74 12.20 -26.50
CA TRP A 93 8.20 11.30 -25.44
C TRP A 93 7.95 9.83 -25.77
N THR A 94 8.97 9.01 -25.50
CA THR A 94 8.85 7.56 -25.43
C THR A 94 8.17 7.14 -24.12
N LYS A 95 7.65 5.89 -24.07
CA LYS A 95 7.02 5.35 -22.86
C LYS A 95 7.99 5.31 -21.67
N ASN A 96 9.24 4.93 -21.92
CA ASN A 96 10.29 4.91 -20.90
C ASN A 96 10.55 6.31 -20.31
N GLN A 97 10.68 7.34 -21.15
CA GLN A 97 10.85 8.72 -20.67
C GLN A 97 9.68 9.19 -19.80
N PHE A 98 8.45 8.82 -20.17
CA PHE A 98 7.26 9.13 -19.39
C PHE A 98 7.25 8.41 -18.03
N ASP A 99 7.61 7.12 -18.02
CA ASP A 99 7.65 6.33 -16.80
C ASP A 99 8.78 6.81 -15.86
N ASP A 100 9.95 7.17 -16.39
CA ASP A 100 11.05 7.74 -15.60
C ASP A 100 10.72 9.14 -15.07
N TYR A 101 10.01 9.97 -15.86
CA TYR A 101 9.45 11.22 -15.37
C TYR A 101 8.46 11.01 -14.23
N ASN A 102 7.60 9.98 -14.29
CA ASN A 102 6.69 9.68 -13.18
C ASN A 102 7.44 9.16 -11.94
N LYS A 103 8.46 8.29 -12.12
CA LYS A 103 9.31 7.81 -11.02
C LYS A 103 10.03 8.94 -10.32
N SER A 104 10.66 9.85 -11.09
CA SER A 104 11.38 11.01 -10.54
C SER A 104 10.45 12.00 -9.81
N ARG A 105 9.14 11.98 -10.07
CA ARG A 105 8.13 12.80 -9.38
C ARG A 105 7.53 12.14 -8.16
N ALA A 106 7.68 10.82 -7.99
CA ALA A 106 7.18 10.09 -6.84
C ALA A 106 7.70 10.72 -5.54
N VAL A 107 6.89 10.66 -4.48
CA VAL A 107 7.32 11.06 -3.13
C VAL A 107 7.99 9.84 -2.51
N THR A 108 9.31 9.78 -2.61
CA THR A 108 10.14 8.76 -1.96
C THR A 108 11.19 9.48 -1.13
N LEU A 109 11.75 8.80 -0.12
CA LEU A 109 12.86 9.33 0.66
C LEU A 109 14.01 9.81 -0.24
N SER A 110 14.43 8.96 -1.19
CA SER A 110 15.48 9.29 -2.15
C SER A 110 15.17 10.54 -2.96
N ASN A 111 13.96 10.65 -3.52
CA ASN A 111 13.58 11.81 -4.32
C ASN A 111 13.45 13.09 -3.47
N MET A 112 13.07 12.97 -2.19
CA MET A 112 13.02 14.11 -1.27
C MET A 112 14.43 14.61 -0.93
N ILE A 113 15.38 13.70 -0.69
CA ILE A 113 16.79 14.03 -0.49
C ILE A 113 17.37 14.67 -1.75
N GLU A 114 17.12 14.10 -2.93
CA GLU A 114 17.60 14.65 -4.20
C GLU A 114 17.10 16.07 -4.45
N ARG A 115 15.82 16.36 -4.17
CA ARG A 115 15.23 17.67 -4.43
C ARG A 115 15.54 18.72 -3.38
N HIS A 116 15.75 18.32 -2.13
CA HIS A 116 15.80 19.24 -1.00
C HIS A 116 17.11 19.21 -0.21
N GLY A 117 18.01 18.29 -0.53
CA GLY A 117 19.21 17.99 0.26
C GLY A 117 18.90 16.98 1.38
N GLU A 118 19.95 16.41 1.98
CA GLU A 118 19.83 15.33 2.97
C GLU A 118 19.00 15.73 4.19
N GLU A 119 19.41 16.79 4.90
CA GLU A 119 18.75 17.25 6.12
C GLU A 119 17.28 17.63 5.89
N GLN A 120 17.02 18.52 4.93
CA GLN A 120 15.65 18.99 4.62
C GLN A 120 14.79 17.91 3.94
N GLY A 121 15.41 17.01 3.18
CA GLY A 121 14.74 15.88 2.56
C GLY A 121 14.24 14.88 3.60
N LEU A 122 15.02 14.60 4.63
CA LEU A 122 14.63 13.74 5.76
C LEU A 122 13.45 14.34 6.53
N VAL A 123 13.50 15.62 6.88
CA VAL A 123 12.39 16.32 7.56
C VAL A 123 11.11 16.24 6.72
N LYS A 124 11.19 16.57 5.43
CA LYS A 124 10.03 16.50 4.53
C LYS A 124 9.48 15.10 4.33
N TRP A 125 10.34 14.08 4.35
CA TRP A 125 9.91 12.69 4.29
C TRP A 125 9.15 12.29 5.54
N GLN A 126 9.66 12.66 6.72
CA GLN A 126 8.98 12.41 7.99
C GLN A 126 7.62 13.12 8.03
N ASP A 127 7.56 14.41 7.70
CA ASP A 127 6.31 15.17 7.61
C ASP A 127 5.29 14.51 6.66
N TYR A 128 5.78 13.96 5.54
CA TYR A 128 4.94 13.24 4.60
C TYR A 128 4.38 11.95 5.22
N CYS A 129 5.22 11.14 5.86
CA CYS A 129 4.81 9.93 6.56
C CYS A 129 3.80 10.22 7.67
N ASP A 130 4.06 11.22 8.51
CA ASP A 130 3.18 11.62 9.62
C ASP A 130 1.81 12.06 9.09
N ARG A 131 1.79 12.83 8.00
CA ARG A 131 0.54 13.24 7.36
C ARG A 131 -0.20 12.07 6.72
N GLN A 132 0.49 11.12 6.10
CA GLN A 132 -0.15 9.91 5.57
C GLN A 132 -0.77 9.05 6.68
N ALA A 133 -0.09 8.93 7.82
CA ALA A 133 -0.62 8.25 8.99
C ALA A 133 -1.88 8.96 9.52
N PHE A 134 -1.79 10.28 9.74
CA PHE A 134 -2.89 11.09 10.25
C PHE A 134 -4.13 11.06 9.34
N THR A 135 -3.95 11.20 8.02
CA THR A 135 -5.06 11.25 7.05
C THR A 135 -5.87 9.94 6.93
N ASN A 136 -5.45 8.87 7.61
CA ASN A 136 -6.18 7.61 7.72
C ASN A 136 -6.85 7.40 9.10
N THR A 137 -6.75 8.37 10.01
CA THR A 137 -7.35 8.32 11.35
C THR A 137 -8.78 8.84 11.35
N LEU A 138 -9.57 8.45 12.37
CA LEU A 138 -10.90 9.03 12.60
C LEU A 138 -10.81 10.55 12.81
N ASP A 139 -9.83 11.02 13.58
CA ASP A 139 -9.67 12.44 13.92
C ASP A 139 -9.53 13.32 12.69
N TYR A 140 -8.76 12.88 11.68
CA TYR A 140 -8.70 13.59 10.39
C TYR A 140 -10.07 13.77 9.73
N PHE A 141 -10.92 12.73 9.72
CA PHE A 141 -12.26 12.84 9.15
C PHE A 141 -13.17 13.73 10.01
N VAL A 142 -13.03 13.69 11.34
CA VAL A 142 -13.78 14.59 12.23
C VAL A 142 -13.39 16.05 12.00
N GLU A 143 -12.10 16.35 11.90
CA GLU A 143 -11.60 17.70 11.60
C GLU A 143 -12.04 18.20 10.23
N ARG A 144 -11.93 17.35 9.20
CA ARG A 144 -12.28 17.71 7.82
C ARG A 144 -13.76 18.02 7.65
N GLU A 145 -14.63 17.25 8.31
CA GLU A 145 -16.08 17.37 8.16
C GLU A 145 -16.70 18.32 9.20
N GLY A 146 -15.94 18.70 10.25
CA GLY A 146 -16.41 19.56 11.33
C GLY A 146 -17.48 18.90 12.23
N SER A 147 -17.67 17.59 12.13
CA SER A 147 -18.66 16.83 12.91
C SER A 147 -18.14 15.43 13.20
N ARG A 148 -18.24 15.01 14.47
CA ARG A 148 -17.84 13.67 14.91
C ARG A 148 -18.69 12.58 14.26
N GLU A 149 -20.00 12.83 14.11
CA GLU A 149 -20.95 11.90 13.52
C GLU A 149 -20.63 11.66 12.04
N LYS A 150 -20.50 12.74 11.25
CA LYS A 150 -20.15 12.65 9.82
C LYS A 150 -18.75 12.06 9.60
N GLY A 151 -17.79 12.47 10.42
CA GLY A 151 -16.43 11.94 10.35
C GLY A 151 -16.39 10.43 10.61
N LEU A 152 -17.14 9.96 11.61
CA LEU A 152 -17.26 8.52 11.91
C LEU A 152 -17.94 7.75 10.77
N GLU A 153 -19.03 8.28 10.22
CA GLU A 153 -19.74 7.67 9.09
C GLU A 153 -18.81 7.45 7.89
N ILE A 154 -18.09 8.49 7.48
CA ILE A 154 -17.16 8.42 6.34
C ILE A 154 -15.99 7.49 6.64
N TRP A 155 -15.42 7.57 7.84
CA TRP A 155 -14.30 6.71 8.24
C TRP A 155 -14.69 5.23 8.22
N LEU A 156 -15.87 4.88 8.76
CA LEU A 156 -16.42 3.53 8.71
C LEU A 156 -16.68 3.07 7.27
N ALA A 157 -17.27 3.91 6.43
CA ALA A 157 -17.51 3.60 5.02
C ALA A 157 -16.21 3.32 4.25
N ILE A 158 -15.17 4.15 4.43
CA ILE A 158 -13.86 3.94 3.81
C ILE A 158 -13.23 2.63 4.28
N ASN A 159 -13.29 2.33 5.58
CA ASN A 159 -12.76 1.07 6.11
C ASN A 159 -13.52 -0.14 5.58
N GLN A 160 -14.84 -0.02 5.41
CA GLN A 160 -15.64 -1.05 4.76
C GLN A 160 -15.21 -1.25 3.31
N GLU A 161 -15.03 -0.19 2.51
CA GLU A 161 -14.52 -0.30 1.14
C GLU A 161 -13.13 -0.93 1.09
N LYS A 162 -12.23 -0.55 2.01
CA LYS A 162 -10.89 -1.16 2.13
C LYS A 162 -10.99 -2.65 2.46
N SER A 163 -11.99 -3.10 3.23
CA SER A 163 -12.19 -4.53 3.51
C SER A 163 -12.68 -5.31 2.29
N LYS A 164 -13.43 -4.69 1.38
CA LYS A 164 -13.96 -5.35 0.17
C LYS A 164 -12.87 -5.80 -0.79
N VAL A 165 -11.65 -5.26 -0.70
CA VAL A 165 -10.53 -5.73 -1.55
C VAL A 165 -10.18 -7.20 -1.29
N GLN A 166 -10.62 -7.76 -0.16
CA GLN A 166 -10.47 -9.19 0.17
C GLN A 166 -11.69 -10.03 -0.21
N ASP A 167 -12.77 -9.42 -0.72
CA ASP A 167 -13.97 -10.09 -1.20
C ASP A 167 -13.78 -10.52 -2.68
N PRO A 168 -13.82 -11.83 -2.99
CA PRO A 168 -13.74 -12.31 -4.36
C PRO A 168 -14.78 -11.67 -5.28
N LYS A 169 -16.00 -11.38 -4.80
CA LYS A 169 -17.05 -10.78 -5.62
C LYS A 169 -16.69 -9.37 -6.07
N TYR A 170 -16.05 -8.59 -5.20
CA TYR A 170 -15.54 -7.27 -5.55
C TYR A 170 -14.45 -7.37 -6.63
N ILE A 171 -13.54 -8.33 -6.50
CA ILE A 171 -12.47 -8.58 -7.47
C ILE A 171 -13.05 -9.04 -8.82
N MET A 172 -14.03 -9.93 -8.82
CA MET A 172 -14.74 -10.35 -10.04
C MET A 172 -15.30 -9.16 -10.80
N GLN A 173 -15.99 -8.24 -10.12
CA GLN A 173 -16.56 -7.05 -10.74
C GLN A 173 -15.49 -6.08 -11.24
N LYS A 174 -14.45 -5.85 -10.42
CA LYS A 174 -13.37 -4.90 -10.73
C LYS A 174 -12.53 -5.33 -11.92
N TYR A 175 -12.21 -6.61 -12.04
CA TYR A 175 -11.32 -7.15 -13.07
C TYR A 175 -12.06 -7.91 -14.18
N ASN A 176 -13.38 -8.07 -14.07
CA ASN A 176 -14.21 -8.85 -14.98
C ASN A 176 -13.70 -10.29 -15.16
N VAL A 177 -13.51 -10.99 -14.03
CA VAL A 177 -12.97 -12.36 -13.96
C VAL A 177 -13.94 -13.32 -13.26
N SER A 178 -13.74 -14.63 -13.44
CA SER A 178 -14.47 -15.67 -12.72
C SER A 178 -14.14 -15.69 -11.22
N PHE A 179 -14.97 -16.38 -10.43
CA PHE A 179 -14.76 -16.50 -8.98
C PHE A 179 -13.45 -17.23 -8.65
N ASP A 180 -13.10 -18.28 -9.40
CA ASP A 180 -11.84 -19.00 -9.20
C ASP A 180 -10.63 -18.12 -9.56
N GLU A 181 -10.69 -17.36 -10.66
CA GLU A 181 -9.65 -16.39 -11.00
C GLU A 181 -9.52 -15.28 -9.96
N ALA A 182 -10.64 -14.82 -9.38
CA ALA A 182 -10.61 -13.85 -8.29
C ALA A 182 -9.91 -14.40 -7.03
N LEU A 183 -10.11 -15.68 -6.70
CA LEU A 183 -9.37 -16.35 -5.62
C LEU A 183 -7.88 -16.48 -5.95
N GLU A 184 -7.54 -16.77 -7.19
CA GLU A 184 -6.14 -16.83 -7.64
C GLU A 184 -5.45 -15.46 -7.52
N ILE A 185 -6.15 -14.37 -7.86
CA ILE A 185 -5.66 -13.00 -7.66
C ILE A 185 -5.44 -12.71 -6.16
N LEU A 186 -6.38 -13.10 -5.28
CA LEU A 186 -6.24 -12.93 -3.84
C LEU A 186 -5.04 -13.70 -3.27
N SER A 187 -4.88 -14.96 -3.71
CA SER A 187 -3.74 -15.80 -3.34
C SER A 187 -2.41 -15.13 -3.72
N ALA A 188 -2.31 -14.59 -4.94
CA ALA A 188 -1.10 -13.95 -5.44
C ALA A 188 -0.75 -12.63 -4.71
N GLN A 189 -1.72 -11.96 -4.10
CA GLN A 189 -1.50 -10.70 -3.38
C GLN A 189 -0.89 -10.90 -1.97
N ARG A 190 -0.93 -12.12 -1.43
CA ARG A 190 -0.41 -12.36 -0.08
C ARG A 190 1.12 -12.33 -0.10
N THR A 191 1.70 -11.41 0.66
CA THR A 191 3.16 -11.27 0.80
C THR A 191 3.76 -12.41 1.62
N ALA A 192 4.99 -12.82 1.27
CA ALA A 192 5.76 -13.87 1.98
C ALA A 192 6.05 -13.58 3.46
N SER A 193 5.68 -12.40 3.97
CA SER A 193 5.86 -11.96 5.37
C SER A 193 5.03 -12.76 6.38
N PHE A 194 4.06 -13.56 5.95
CA PHE A 194 3.23 -14.38 6.84
C PHE A 194 3.71 -15.84 6.99
N ILE A 195 4.84 -16.17 6.39
CA ILE A 195 5.41 -17.52 6.39
C ILE A 195 6.58 -17.54 7.38
N SER A 196 6.50 -18.42 8.38
CA SER A 196 7.56 -18.54 9.39
C SER A 196 8.81 -19.18 8.79
N GLN A 197 10.01 -18.85 9.31
CA GLN A 197 11.24 -19.52 8.87
C GLN A 197 11.15 -21.04 9.08
N SER A 198 10.55 -21.47 10.19
CA SER A 198 10.32 -22.88 10.48
C SER A 198 9.41 -23.59 9.48
N GLU A 199 8.41 -22.90 8.91
CA GLU A 199 7.56 -23.47 7.86
C GLU A 199 8.36 -23.67 6.57
N LYS A 200 9.25 -22.72 6.23
CA LYS A 200 10.15 -22.87 5.08
C LYS A 200 11.08 -24.06 5.25
N ASP A 201 11.72 -24.15 6.41
CA ASP A 201 12.63 -25.24 6.75
C ASP A 201 11.90 -26.59 6.71
N PHE A 202 10.65 -26.65 7.20
CA PHE A 202 9.81 -27.84 7.13
C PHE A 202 9.47 -28.24 5.69
N VAL A 203 9.05 -27.29 4.85
CA VAL A 203 8.74 -27.55 3.44
C VAL A 203 9.98 -28.04 2.69
N ASP A 204 11.13 -27.39 2.89
CA ASP A 204 12.38 -27.79 2.25
C ASP A 204 12.80 -29.21 2.63
N TRP A 205 12.70 -29.53 3.92
CA TRP A 205 12.95 -30.87 4.41
C TRP A 205 11.95 -31.88 3.81
N LEU A 206 10.65 -31.57 3.84
CA LEU A 206 9.59 -32.48 3.40
C LEU A 206 9.72 -32.82 1.91
N GLU A 207 9.90 -31.82 1.05
CA GLU A 207 10.05 -32.01 -0.39
C GLU A 207 11.32 -32.80 -0.72
N LYS A 208 12.41 -32.56 0.03
CA LYS A 208 13.66 -33.31 -0.11
C LYS A 208 13.50 -34.78 0.27
N GLU A 209 12.89 -35.07 1.42
CA GLU A 209 12.72 -36.45 1.90
C GLU A 209 11.75 -37.26 1.02
N LEU A 210 10.74 -36.60 0.45
CA LEU A 210 9.78 -37.25 -0.45
C LEU A 210 10.25 -37.31 -1.91
N GLY A 211 11.26 -36.51 -2.29
CA GLY A 211 11.65 -36.31 -3.68
C GLY A 211 10.50 -35.78 -4.53
N TYR A 212 9.62 -34.95 -3.94
CA TYR A 212 8.39 -34.48 -4.55
C TYR A 212 8.15 -33.01 -4.21
N GLU A 213 7.89 -32.19 -5.23
CA GLU A 213 7.55 -30.78 -5.07
C GLU A 213 6.03 -30.59 -5.04
N PHE A 214 5.52 -29.97 -3.98
CA PHE A 214 4.08 -29.73 -3.85
C PHE A 214 3.67 -28.52 -4.67
N LYS A 215 2.47 -28.55 -5.27
CA LYS A 215 1.98 -27.46 -6.12
C LYS A 215 1.92 -26.10 -5.41
N TYR A 216 1.39 -26.06 -4.19
CA TYR A 216 1.22 -24.82 -3.42
C TYR A 216 2.01 -24.90 -2.11
N THR A 217 3.09 -24.11 -2.00
CA THR A 217 3.95 -23.99 -0.83
C THR A 217 4.44 -22.54 -0.68
N TYR A 218 5.34 -22.29 0.29
CA TYR A 218 6.03 -21.00 0.40
C TYR A 218 6.88 -20.65 -0.82
N LYS A 219 7.38 -21.65 -1.57
CA LYS A 219 8.21 -21.45 -2.76
C LYS A 219 7.41 -20.95 -3.95
N THR A 220 6.12 -21.28 -3.97
CA THR A 220 5.20 -20.92 -5.05
C THR A 220 4.24 -19.83 -4.58
N ARG A 221 2.99 -20.20 -4.31
CA ARG A 221 1.95 -19.34 -3.76
C ARG A 221 1.09 -20.16 -2.82
N GLN A 222 0.43 -19.49 -1.88
CA GLN A 222 -0.43 -20.18 -0.93
C GLN A 222 -1.78 -20.52 -1.54
N PHE A 223 -2.28 -21.72 -1.27
CA PHE A 223 -3.61 -22.12 -1.69
C PHE A 223 -4.65 -21.44 -0.81
N CYS A 224 -5.70 -20.86 -1.42
CA CYS A 224 -6.77 -20.22 -0.68
C CYS A 224 -8.16 -20.74 -1.10
N LYS A 225 -9.11 -20.67 -0.16
CA LYS A 225 -10.53 -20.90 -0.43
C LYS A 225 -11.37 -19.87 0.29
N TRP A 226 -12.50 -19.48 -0.30
CA TRP A 226 -13.48 -18.67 0.39
C TRP A 226 -14.21 -19.48 1.46
N SER A 227 -14.40 -18.91 2.65
CA SER A 227 -15.18 -19.51 3.72
C SER A 227 -16.43 -18.70 3.97
N ASP A 228 -17.59 -19.19 3.51
CA ASP A 228 -18.89 -18.52 3.76
C ASP A 228 -19.17 -18.35 5.26
N LYS A 229 -18.71 -19.30 6.08
CA LYS A 229 -18.90 -19.28 7.54
C LYS A 229 -18.02 -18.26 8.26
N LEU A 230 -16.90 -17.88 7.66
CA LEU A 230 -15.99 -16.87 8.21
C LEU A 230 -16.09 -15.54 7.46
N ASN A 231 -16.79 -15.53 6.32
CA ASN A 231 -16.91 -14.42 5.39
C ASN A 231 -15.55 -13.81 5.01
N GLN A 232 -14.56 -14.67 4.77
CA GLN A 232 -13.18 -14.28 4.45
C GLN A 232 -12.47 -15.41 3.69
N PRO A 233 -11.40 -15.11 2.94
CA PRO A 233 -10.52 -16.14 2.40
C PRO A 233 -9.76 -16.84 3.54
N VAL A 234 -9.66 -18.17 3.44
CA VAL A 234 -8.81 -19.00 4.29
C VAL A 234 -7.66 -19.57 3.47
N PHE A 235 -6.47 -19.53 4.03
CA PHE A 235 -5.23 -19.93 3.39
C PHE A 235 -4.64 -21.16 4.05
N TYR A 236 -3.89 -21.94 3.28
CA TYR A 236 -3.29 -23.19 3.70
C TYR A 236 -1.81 -23.21 3.33
N ASP A 237 -0.99 -23.84 4.17
CA ASP A 237 0.48 -23.74 4.09
C ASP A 237 1.04 -24.59 2.93
N ILE A 238 0.63 -25.86 2.86
CA ILE A 238 1.05 -26.80 1.81
C ILE A 238 -0.19 -27.50 1.24
N VAL A 239 -0.40 -27.39 -0.07
CA VAL A 239 -1.53 -28.06 -0.74
C VAL A 239 -1.09 -28.64 -2.07
N ASP A 240 -1.46 -29.90 -2.29
CA ASP A 240 -1.43 -30.50 -3.62
C ASP A 240 -2.82 -30.97 -4.06
N PRO A 241 -3.43 -30.31 -5.06
CA PRO A 241 -4.75 -30.70 -5.58
C PRO A 241 -4.78 -32.04 -6.31
N TYR A 242 -3.65 -32.50 -6.87
CA TYR A 242 -3.56 -33.77 -7.58
C TYR A 242 -3.56 -34.92 -6.58
N LEU A 243 -2.78 -34.78 -5.51
CA LEU A 243 -2.74 -35.77 -4.41
C LEU A 243 -3.93 -35.64 -3.44
N LYS A 244 -4.71 -34.55 -3.55
CA LYS A 244 -5.76 -34.17 -2.59
C LYS A 244 -5.22 -34.13 -1.16
N ILE A 245 -4.04 -33.55 -0.98
CA ILE A 245 -3.39 -33.38 0.33
C ILE A 245 -3.36 -31.90 0.70
N CYS A 246 -3.64 -31.62 1.97
CA CYS A 246 -3.48 -30.33 2.60
C CYS A 246 -2.76 -30.54 3.94
N ILE A 247 -1.60 -29.92 4.11
CA ILE A 247 -0.79 -29.99 5.33
C ILE A 247 -0.72 -28.58 5.91
N GLU A 248 -1.05 -28.46 7.19
CA GLU A 248 -0.84 -27.22 7.95
C GLU A 248 0.25 -27.40 8.98
N PHE A 249 1.20 -26.47 8.94
CA PHE A 249 2.38 -26.48 9.80
C PHE A 249 2.21 -25.45 10.92
N ASN A 250 1.68 -25.92 12.04
CA ASN A 250 1.27 -25.08 13.14
C ASN A 250 2.42 -24.80 14.11
N GLY A 251 2.74 -23.53 14.30
CA GLY A 251 3.54 -23.10 15.46
C GLY A 251 2.77 -23.31 16.76
N ASP A 252 3.38 -23.99 17.75
CA ASP A 252 2.74 -24.36 19.01
C ASP A 252 2.17 -23.16 19.78
N TYR A 253 2.89 -22.05 19.77
CA TYR A 253 2.46 -20.81 20.42
C TYR A 253 1.28 -20.17 19.67
N TRP A 254 1.41 -19.96 18.37
CA TRP A 254 0.46 -19.19 17.56
C TRP A 254 -0.89 -19.91 17.37
N HIS A 255 -0.87 -21.23 17.25
CA HIS A 255 -2.08 -22.06 17.16
C HIS A 255 -2.51 -22.64 18.51
N CYS A 256 -1.85 -22.23 19.60
CA CYS A 256 -2.11 -22.67 20.96
C CYS A 256 -2.23 -24.19 21.05
N ARG A 257 -1.15 -24.95 20.84
CA ARG A 257 -1.16 -26.42 20.82
C ARG A 257 -2.02 -26.96 21.98
N PRO A 258 -3.08 -27.76 21.71
CA PRO A 258 -4.02 -28.17 22.75
C PRO A 258 -3.35 -28.84 23.95
N LYS A 259 -2.29 -29.63 23.73
CA LYS A 259 -1.52 -30.28 24.80
C LYS A 259 -0.98 -29.29 25.83
N ASP A 260 -0.57 -28.10 25.39
CA ASP A 260 0.11 -27.12 26.24
C ASP A 260 -0.84 -26.02 26.72
N TRP A 261 -1.93 -25.78 25.98
CA TRP A 261 -2.83 -24.63 26.19
C TRP A 261 -4.22 -24.99 26.74
N PHE A 262 -4.56 -26.27 26.90
CA PHE A 262 -5.92 -26.68 27.31
C PHE A 262 -6.38 -26.11 28.65
N SER A 263 -5.47 -26.02 29.63
CA SER A 263 -5.76 -25.43 30.95
C SER A 263 -6.07 -23.93 30.86
N ARG A 264 -5.49 -23.24 29.89
CA ARG A 264 -5.61 -21.79 29.66
C ARG A 264 -6.54 -21.46 28.48
N ARG A 265 -7.39 -22.40 28.05
CA ARG A 265 -8.16 -22.28 26.80
C ARG A 265 -9.13 -21.10 26.71
N LYS A 266 -9.49 -20.50 27.85
CA LYS A 266 -10.36 -19.32 27.98
C LYS A 266 -9.59 -18.02 28.23
N GLU A 267 -8.28 -18.10 28.41
CA GLU A 267 -7.44 -16.91 28.59
C GLU A 267 -7.18 -16.26 27.23
N ILE A 268 -7.11 -14.93 27.21
CA ILE A 268 -6.84 -14.18 25.99
C ILE A 268 -5.37 -14.39 25.60
N HIS A 269 -5.12 -14.82 24.37
CA HIS A 269 -3.78 -14.93 23.81
C HIS A 269 -3.15 -13.52 23.74
N PRO A 270 -1.92 -13.32 24.26
CA PRO A 270 -1.32 -11.99 24.40
C PRO A 270 -1.26 -11.15 23.12
N TYR A 271 -1.21 -11.80 21.95
CA TYR A 271 -1.04 -11.12 20.66
C TYR A 271 -2.29 -11.11 19.75
N PHE A 272 -3.27 -12.00 19.96
CA PHE A 272 -4.37 -12.19 18.99
C PHE A 272 -5.72 -11.68 19.46
N ASN A 273 -5.80 -11.16 20.69
CA ASN A 273 -7.05 -10.77 21.34
C ASN A 273 -8.17 -11.84 21.17
N LYS A 274 -7.76 -13.11 21.19
CA LYS A 274 -8.57 -14.31 20.99
C LYS A 274 -8.15 -15.35 22.01
N THR A 275 -9.09 -16.15 22.45
CA THR A 275 -8.83 -17.31 23.30
C THR A 275 -8.33 -18.50 22.45
N PRO A 276 -7.52 -19.43 23.02
CA PRO A 276 -7.17 -20.68 22.34
C PRO A 276 -8.38 -21.43 21.80
N GLU A 277 -9.49 -21.45 22.54
CA GLU A 277 -10.72 -22.09 22.10
C GLU A 277 -11.28 -21.47 20.80
N GLU A 278 -11.23 -20.14 20.65
CA GLU A 278 -11.65 -19.46 19.43
C GLU A 278 -10.71 -19.76 18.26
N ILE A 279 -9.39 -19.84 18.52
CA ILE A 279 -8.39 -20.24 17.53
C ILE A 279 -8.68 -21.66 17.03
N TRP A 280 -8.91 -22.61 17.92
CA TRP A 280 -9.24 -23.99 17.52
C TRP A 280 -10.57 -24.09 16.78
N ARG A 281 -11.59 -23.32 17.19
CA ARG A 281 -12.87 -23.25 16.44
C ARG A 281 -12.67 -22.72 15.02
N HIS A 282 -11.77 -21.76 14.84
CA HIS A 282 -11.39 -21.25 13.52
C HIS A 282 -10.67 -22.32 12.69
N ASP A 283 -9.68 -23.00 13.25
CA ASP A 283 -8.92 -24.06 12.57
C ASP A 283 -9.80 -25.26 12.19
N ILE A 284 -10.77 -25.61 13.05
CA ILE A 284 -11.79 -26.63 12.74
C ILE A 284 -12.63 -26.22 11.53
N LYS A 285 -12.99 -24.93 11.39
CA LYS A 285 -13.74 -24.44 10.23
C LYS A 285 -12.89 -24.54 8.95
N LYS A 286 -11.61 -24.16 8.98
CA LYS A 286 -10.66 -24.34 7.86
C LYS A 286 -10.60 -25.81 7.44
N ARG A 287 -10.33 -26.70 8.40
CA ARG A 287 -10.25 -28.15 8.17
C ARG A 287 -11.50 -28.73 7.51
N LYS A 288 -12.69 -28.28 7.94
CA LYS A 288 -13.98 -28.74 7.37
C LYS A 288 -14.13 -28.38 5.89
N ILE A 289 -13.58 -27.25 5.44
CA ILE A 289 -13.64 -26.83 4.03
C ILE A 289 -12.85 -27.81 3.17
N MET A 290 -11.59 -28.05 3.52
CA MET A 290 -10.73 -28.97 2.76
C MET A 290 -11.25 -30.40 2.75
N LYS A 291 -11.72 -30.90 3.90
CA LYS A 291 -12.36 -32.22 3.98
C LYS A 291 -13.60 -32.33 3.09
N LYS A 292 -14.45 -31.30 3.02
CA LYS A 292 -15.62 -31.28 2.13
C LYS A 292 -15.21 -31.34 0.65
N LEU A 293 -14.05 -30.78 0.30
CA LEU A 293 -13.47 -30.82 -1.05
C LEU A 293 -12.72 -32.13 -1.35
N GLY A 294 -12.77 -33.11 -0.44
CA GLY A 294 -12.14 -34.42 -0.60
C GLY A 294 -10.65 -34.46 -0.26
N TYR A 295 -10.11 -33.43 0.39
CA TYR A 295 -8.70 -33.41 0.77
C TYR A 295 -8.46 -34.15 2.08
N ARG A 296 -7.36 -34.90 2.12
CA ARG A 296 -6.73 -35.35 3.35
C ARG A 296 -6.06 -34.16 4.02
N TYR A 297 -6.50 -33.86 5.25
CA TYR A 297 -6.04 -32.71 6.02
C TYR A 297 -5.16 -33.16 7.19
N ILE A 298 -3.89 -32.80 7.14
CA ILE A 298 -2.84 -33.19 8.08
C ILE A 298 -2.38 -31.95 8.85
N ILE A 299 -2.20 -32.07 10.15
CA ILE A 299 -1.68 -30.99 11.00
C ILE A 299 -0.35 -31.47 11.56
N ILE A 300 0.70 -30.71 11.28
CA ILE A 300 2.03 -30.95 11.81
C ILE A 300 2.35 -29.81 12.77
N TRP A 301 2.64 -30.14 14.03
CA TRP A 301 3.08 -29.15 15.01
C TRP A 301 4.59 -28.95 14.91
N TRP A 302 5.04 -27.71 15.04
CA TRP A 302 6.47 -27.37 14.99
C TRP A 302 7.29 -28.20 15.98
N SER A 303 6.85 -28.31 17.22
CA SER A 303 7.54 -29.09 18.24
C SER A 303 7.58 -30.59 17.94
N ASP A 304 6.54 -31.14 17.29
CA ASP A 304 6.53 -32.56 16.90
C ASP A 304 7.55 -32.84 15.79
N TRP A 305 7.61 -31.97 14.77
CA TRP A 305 8.64 -32.06 13.73
C TRP A 305 10.06 -31.85 14.29
N LYS A 306 10.26 -30.82 15.12
CA LYS A 306 11.57 -30.50 15.71
C LYS A 306 12.11 -31.63 16.59
N ASN A 307 11.24 -32.34 17.30
CA ASN A 307 11.63 -33.46 18.15
C ASN A 307 11.77 -34.79 17.38
N GLY A 308 11.72 -34.76 16.04
CA GLY A 308 11.99 -35.93 15.21
C GLY A 308 10.89 -36.98 15.26
N LEU A 309 9.60 -36.59 15.37
CA LEU A 309 8.52 -37.57 15.24
C LEU A 309 8.59 -38.25 13.85
N HIS A 310 9.12 -39.47 13.81
CA HIS A 310 9.35 -40.25 12.59
C HIS A 310 8.07 -40.62 11.84
N ASN A 311 6.90 -40.46 12.45
CA ASN A 311 5.61 -40.83 11.85
C ASN A 311 5.09 -39.83 10.81
N ILE A 312 5.66 -38.61 10.72
CA ILE A 312 5.19 -37.56 9.81
C ILE A 312 5.18 -38.03 8.35
N LEU A 313 6.24 -38.69 7.89
CA LEU A 313 6.32 -39.22 6.52
C LEU A 313 5.30 -40.34 6.28
N SER A 314 5.07 -41.19 7.28
CA SER A 314 4.06 -42.27 7.20
C SER A 314 2.64 -41.71 7.08
N GLU A 315 2.39 -40.55 7.69
CA GLU A 315 1.14 -39.81 7.60
C GLU A 315 1.01 -39.04 6.29
N ILE A 316 2.10 -38.73 5.57
CA ILE A 316 2.07 -37.95 4.33
C ILE A 316 2.10 -38.83 3.08
N LYS A 317 2.49 -40.12 3.18
CA LYS A 317 2.54 -41.12 2.07
C LYS A 317 1.77 -40.70 0.81
N ILE A 318 2.56 -40.37 -0.22
CA ILE A 318 2.13 -39.87 -1.53
C ILE A 318 1.93 -41.03 -2.49
#